data_AF-A0AAU6WQ67-F1
#
_entry.id   AF-A0AAU6WQ67-F1
#
_cell.length_a   1.000
_cell.length_b   1.000
_cell.length_c   1.000
_cell.angle_alpha   90.00
_cell.angle_beta   90.00
_cell.angle_gamma   90.00
#
_symmetry.space_group_name_H-M   'P 1'
#
loop_
_entity.id
_entity.type
_entity.pdbx_description
1 polymer ?
#
loop_
_entity_poly.entity_id
_entity_poly.type
_entity_poly.pdbx_seq_one_letter_code
_entity_poly.pdbx_strand_id
1 'polypeptide(L)'
;MKVILTITLLISNLFLAQEYLLLDDLKTNFKINEYTLDTKDLYNIQKDINVFNIFISKENILLLSVLPDLDENILPRMDERGNNWMIINYDKIKDKVFSKEKMLSMLSDWKMNNTSEKRLFNINLLKKKMAAIMYLRNV
;
A
#
# COMPACT_ATOMS: atom_id res chain seq x y z
N MET A 1 19.96 47.72 5.83
CA MET A 1 20.30 46.28 5.80
C MET A 1 19.04 45.49 5.46
N LYS A 2 18.91 45.02 4.22
CA LYS A 2 17.85 44.08 3.83
C LYS A 2 18.35 42.68 4.13
N VAL A 3 18.03 42.15 5.30
CA VAL A 3 18.17 40.71 5.54
C VAL A 3 16.96 40.07 4.87
N ILE A 4 17.09 39.76 3.59
CA ILE A 4 16.16 38.86 2.90
C ILE A 4 16.43 37.50 3.49
N LEU A 5 15.70 37.18 4.55
CA LEU A 5 15.74 35.87 5.19
C LEU A 5 15.05 34.90 4.22
N THR A 6 15.84 34.29 3.34
CA THR A 6 15.46 33.17 2.48
C THR A 6 15.13 31.96 3.35
N ILE A 7 13.97 32.00 4.00
CA ILE A 7 13.32 30.87 4.67
C ILE A 7 12.00 30.67 3.96
N THR A 8 12.03 30.16 2.73
CA THR A 8 10.82 29.76 1.99
C THR A 8 11.18 28.95 0.75
N LEU A 9 12.01 27.90 0.85
CA LEU A 9 12.03 26.84 -0.18
C LEU A 9 12.81 25.56 0.21
N LEU A 10 12.58 25.01 1.41
CA LEU A 10 13.13 23.68 1.77
C LEU A 10 12.10 22.73 2.37
N ILE A 11 10.81 23.11 2.37
CA ILE A 11 9.71 22.26 2.85
C ILE A 11 9.12 21.40 1.71
N SER A 12 9.44 21.68 0.44
CA SER A 12 8.80 21.01 -0.70
C SER A 12 9.28 19.58 -1.01
N ASN A 13 10.20 18.99 -0.24
CA ASN A 13 10.74 17.65 -0.51
C ASN A 13 10.39 16.60 0.57
N LEU A 14 9.44 16.89 1.48
CA LEU A 14 8.96 15.90 2.45
C LEU A 14 7.85 14.98 1.90
N PHE A 15 7.45 15.14 0.64
CA PHE A 15 6.81 14.05 -0.07
C PHE A 15 7.89 13.01 -0.36
N LEU A 16 8.14 12.14 0.62
CA LEU A 16 8.77 10.84 0.42
C LEU A 16 8.30 10.32 -0.93
N ALA A 17 9.24 9.95 -1.81
CA ALA A 17 8.94 9.39 -3.12
C ALA A 17 8.02 8.19 -2.91
N GLN A 18 6.71 8.42 -3.01
CA GLN A 18 5.73 7.44 -2.60
C GLN A 18 5.72 6.35 -3.65
N GLU A 19 6.13 5.17 -3.21
CA GLU A 19 6.37 4.02 -4.06
C GLU A 19 5.13 3.12 -4.06
N TYR A 20 4.84 2.56 -5.23
CA TYR A 20 3.63 1.79 -5.46
C TYR A 20 3.96 0.37 -5.87
N LEU A 21 3.32 -0.60 -5.20
CA LEU A 21 3.41 -2.01 -5.54
C LEU A 21 2.13 -2.43 -6.24
N LEU A 22 2.23 -2.91 -7.48
CA LEU A 22 1.07 -3.41 -8.22
C LEU A 22 0.82 -4.88 -7.90
N LEU A 23 -0.35 -5.17 -7.32
CA LEU A 23 -0.74 -6.54 -6.94
C LEU A 23 -0.84 -7.46 -8.16
N ASP A 24 -1.23 -6.93 -9.33
CA ASP A 24 -1.34 -7.71 -10.55
C ASP A 24 0.03 -8.20 -11.06
N ASP A 25 1.08 -7.41 -10.86
CA ASP A 25 2.46 -7.82 -11.16
C ASP A 25 2.89 -8.97 -10.25
N LEU A 26 2.50 -8.93 -8.97
CA LEU A 26 2.73 -10.04 -8.05
C LEU A 26 1.95 -11.29 -8.47
N LYS A 27 0.66 -11.15 -8.84
CA LYS A 27 -0.19 -12.27 -9.28
C LYS A 27 0.35 -12.98 -10.53
N THR A 28 1.04 -12.24 -11.40
CA THR A 28 1.65 -12.77 -12.61
C THR A 28 2.89 -13.63 -12.33
N ASN A 29 3.61 -13.35 -11.24
CA ASN A 29 4.89 -13.99 -10.93
C ASN A 29 4.81 -14.98 -9.75
N PHE A 30 3.80 -14.86 -8.90
CA PHE A 30 3.67 -15.65 -7.67
C PHE A 30 2.24 -16.15 -7.48
N LYS A 31 2.12 -17.28 -6.79
CA LYS A 31 0.83 -17.72 -6.25
C LYS A 31 0.43 -16.76 -5.14
N ILE A 32 -0.79 -16.23 -5.21
CA ILE A 32 -1.37 -15.37 -4.18
C ILE A 32 -2.68 -15.95 -3.70
N ASN A 33 -2.81 -16.11 -2.39
CA ASN A 33 -4.11 -16.33 -1.75
C ASN A 33 -4.59 -15.02 -1.14
N GLU A 34 -5.84 -14.64 -1.43
CA GLU A 34 -6.48 -13.42 -0.96
C GLU A 34 -7.55 -13.77 0.06
N TYR A 35 -7.52 -13.09 1.21
CA TYR A 35 -8.45 -13.26 2.31
C TYR A 35 -9.01 -11.90 2.71
N THR A 36 -10.20 -11.91 3.29
CA THR A 36 -10.83 -10.74 3.89
C THR A 36 -11.10 -11.03 5.35
N LEU A 37 -10.59 -10.19 6.24
CA LEU A 37 -10.79 -10.28 7.68
C LEU A 37 -11.80 -9.22 8.10
N ASP A 38 -12.86 -9.66 8.78
CA ASP A 38 -13.84 -8.76 9.41
C ASP A 38 -13.26 -8.24 10.74
N THR A 39 -13.17 -6.91 10.89
CA THR A 39 -12.62 -6.29 12.09
C THR A 39 -13.63 -6.13 13.22
N LYS A 40 -14.92 -6.43 13.00
CA LYS A 40 -15.99 -6.14 13.97
C LYS A 40 -15.73 -6.81 15.31
N ASP A 41 -15.42 -8.10 15.30
CA ASP A 41 -15.22 -8.86 16.53
C ASP A 41 -13.85 -8.61 17.18
N LEU A 42 -12.87 -8.11 16.42
CA LEU A 42 -11.50 -7.90 16.88
C LEU A 42 -11.24 -6.49 17.41
N TYR A 43 -11.83 -5.48 16.77
CA TYR A 43 -11.56 -4.07 17.03
C TYR A 43 -12.83 -3.27 17.35
N ASN A 44 -13.99 -3.92 17.39
CA ASN A 44 -15.30 -3.30 17.60
C ASN A 44 -15.64 -2.23 16.53
N ILE A 45 -15.03 -2.36 15.34
CA ILE A 45 -15.18 -1.50 14.17
C ILE A 45 -15.55 -2.40 13.00
N GLN A 46 -16.62 -2.10 12.27
CA GLN A 46 -17.10 -2.95 11.17
C GLN A 46 -16.40 -2.56 9.86
N LYS A 47 -15.21 -3.08 9.61
CA LYS A 47 -14.43 -2.88 8.38
C LYS A 47 -13.80 -4.19 7.88
N ASP A 48 -13.40 -4.19 6.62
CA ASP A 48 -12.71 -5.31 5.97
C ASP A 48 -11.22 -5.03 5.84
N ILE A 49 -10.36 -5.95 6.30
CA ILE A 49 -8.92 -5.95 6.02
C ILE A 49 -8.65 -6.95 4.90
N ASN A 50 -8.07 -6.49 3.79
CA ASN A 50 -7.56 -7.39 2.76
C ASN A 50 -6.18 -7.93 3.18
N VAL A 51 -6.05 -9.26 3.17
CA VAL A 51 -4.81 -9.97 3.50
C VAL A 51 -4.39 -10.82 2.30
N PHE A 52 -3.13 -10.70 1.91
CA PHE A 52 -2.54 -11.37 0.76
C PHE A 52 -1.36 -12.22 1.20
N ASN A 53 -1.47 -13.53 0.99
CA ASN A 53 -0.37 -14.46 1.20
C ASN A 53 0.30 -14.73 -0.15
N ILE A 54 1.53 -14.25 -0.31
CA ILE A 54 2.29 -14.32 -1.56
C ILE A 54 3.40 -15.35 -1.38
N PHE A 55 3.31 -16.46 -2.12
CA PHE A 55 4.26 -17.55 -2.04
C PHE A 55 5.46 -17.26 -2.95
N ILE A 56 6.54 -16.74 -2.37
CA ILE A 56 7.77 -16.35 -3.10
C ILE A 56 8.60 -17.59 -3.46
N SER A 57 8.65 -18.57 -2.57
CA SER A 57 9.22 -19.89 -2.84
C SER A 57 8.58 -20.94 -1.93
N LYS A 58 9.03 -22.20 -2.01
CA LYS A 58 8.52 -23.29 -1.14
C LYS A 58 8.67 -23.00 0.36
N GLU A 59 9.64 -22.16 0.73
CA GLU A 59 10.02 -21.88 2.11
C GLU A 59 9.75 -20.44 2.53
N ASN A 60 9.34 -19.57 1.59
CA ASN A 60 9.23 -18.13 1.83
C ASN A 60 7.85 -17.63 1.41
N ILE A 61 7.15 -17.02 2.37
CA ILE A 61 5.84 -16.39 2.17
C ILE A 61 5.98 -14.92 2.59
N LEU A 62 5.54 -14.02 1.71
CA LEU A 62 5.31 -12.63 2.05
C LEU A 62 3.83 -12.46 2.44
N LEU A 63 3.60 -11.90 3.63
CA LEU A 63 2.27 -11.53 4.11
C LEU A 63 2.11 -10.02 3.92
N LEU A 64 1.13 -9.62 3.13
CA LEU A 64 0.72 -8.23 2.99
C LEU A 64 -0.67 -8.05 3.56
N SER A 65 -0.84 -7.11 4.46
CA SER A 65 -2.13 -6.58 4.86
C SER A 65 -2.05 -5.06 4.82
N VAL A 66 -3.19 -4.43 4.62
CA VAL A 66 -3.28 -2.98 4.80
C VAL A 66 -4.38 -2.71 5.79
N LEU A 67 -4.00 -2.00 6.84
CA LEU A 67 -4.91 -1.61 7.89
C LEU A 67 -5.89 -0.56 7.34
N PRO A 68 -7.21 -0.75 7.50
CA PRO A 68 -8.18 0.25 7.11
C PRO A 68 -8.05 1.50 8.00
N ASP A 69 -8.47 2.64 7.48
CA ASP A 69 -8.62 3.87 8.25
C ASP A 69 -9.66 3.64 9.37
N LEU A 70 -9.23 3.46 10.61
CA LEU A 70 -10.14 3.17 11.73
C LEU A 70 -10.94 4.41 12.16
N ASP A 71 -10.50 5.60 11.77
CA ASP A 71 -11.09 6.89 12.14
C ASP A 71 -11.99 7.47 11.02
N GLU A 72 -12.16 6.75 9.93
CA GLU A 72 -12.96 7.21 8.80
C GLU A 72 -14.44 7.33 9.19
N ASN A 73 -14.94 8.56 9.22
CA ASN A 73 -16.36 8.83 9.31
C ASN A 73 -17.05 8.19 8.10
N ILE A 74 -17.84 7.14 8.33
CA ILE A 74 -18.64 6.48 7.28
C ILE A 74 -19.50 7.56 6.61
N LEU A 75 -19.16 7.91 5.36
CA LEU A 75 -19.86 8.96 4.64
C LEU A 75 -21.32 8.51 4.39
N PRO A 76 -22.31 9.41 4.54
CA PRO A 76 -23.69 9.07 4.21
C PRO A 76 -23.76 8.64 2.74
N ARG A 77 -24.28 7.41 2.51
CA ARG A 77 -24.39 6.67 1.23
C ARG A 77 -23.24 5.72 0.85
N MET A 78 -22.23 5.54 1.71
CA MET A 78 -21.33 4.38 1.60
C MET A 78 -21.91 3.19 2.38
N ASP A 79 -21.45 1.98 2.06
CA ASP A 79 -21.72 0.83 2.91
C ASP A 79 -21.18 1.08 4.33
N GLU A 80 -21.78 0.43 5.33
CA GLU A 80 -21.36 0.56 6.73
C GLU A 80 -19.88 0.16 6.94
N ARG A 81 -19.30 -0.55 5.97
CA ARG A 81 -17.90 -1.01 5.97
C ARG A 81 -16.91 0.01 5.37
N GLY A 82 -17.40 0.98 4.60
CA GLY A 82 -16.56 1.90 3.82
C GLY A 82 -15.79 1.17 2.71
N ASN A 83 -15.21 1.94 1.78
CA ASN A 83 -14.33 1.41 0.74
C ASN A 83 -12.89 1.90 0.94
N ASN A 84 -12.00 0.98 1.34
CA ASN A 84 -10.58 1.30 1.53
C ASN A 84 -9.84 1.61 0.21
N TRP A 85 -10.45 1.30 -0.94
CA TRP A 85 -9.86 1.47 -2.26
C TRP A 85 -10.32 2.77 -2.93
N MET A 86 -9.35 3.59 -3.34
CA MET A 86 -9.60 4.83 -4.07
C MET A 86 -9.12 4.73 -5.51
N ILE A 87 -9.89 5.28 -6.44
CA ILE A 87 -9.50 5.36 -7.86
C ILE A 87 -8.33 6.34 -8.01
N ILE A 88 -7.29 5.95 -8.74
CA ILE A 88 -6.14 6.80 -9.05
C ILE A 88 -5.87 6.85 -10.54
N ASN A 89 -5.38 7.99 -11.02
CA ASN A 89 -4.92 8.13 -12.39
C ASN A 89 -3.53 7.50 -12.53
N TYR A 90 -3.46 6.33 -13.18
CA TYR A 90 -2.22 5.58 -13.37
C TYR A 90 -1.12 6.36 -14.10
N ASP A 91 -1.47 7.17 -15.10
CA ASP A 91 -0.47 7.90 -15.89
C ASP A 91 0.35 8.89 -15.06
N LYS A 92 -0.20 9.34 -13.92
CA LYS A 92 0.48 10.24 -12.98
C LYS A 92 1.43 9.54 -12.01
N ILE A 93 1.34 8.22 -11.90
CA ILE A 93 2.09 7.43 -10.91
C ILE A 93 2.91 6.28 -11.49
N LYS A 94 2.78 6.00 -12.79
CA LYS A 94 3.40 4.85 -13.46
C LYS A 94 4.93 4.79 -13.30
N ASP A 95 5.58 5.94 -13.21
CA ASP A 95 7.02 6.09 -13.00
C ASP A 95 7.46 5.73 -11.57
N LYS A 96 6.52 5.71 -10.62
CA LYS A 96 6.72 5.37 -9.21
C LYS A 96 6.27 3.94 -8.87
N VAL A 97 5.66 3.24 -9.83
CA VAL A 97 5.33 1.82 -9.68
C VAL A 97 6.59 0.99 -9.78
N PHE A 98 6.71 -0.01 -8.92
CA PHE A 98 7.87 -0.90 -8.94
C PHE A 98 8.00 -1.62 -10.27
N SER A 99 9.21 -1.56 -10.82
CA SER A 99 9.62 -2.52 -11.83
C SER A 99 9.70 -3.92 -11.19
N LYS A 100 9.63 -4.94 -12.04
CA LYS A 100 9.78 -6.33 -11.60
C LYS A 100 11.12 -6.55 -10.89
N GLU A 101 12.21 -5.99 -11.43
CA GLU A 101 13.56 -6.11 -10.87
C GLU A 101 13.63 -5.49 -9.47
N LYS A 102 13.06 -4.29 -9.31
CA LYS A 102 13.01 -3.60 -8.01
C LYS A 102 12.19 -4.37 -6.98
N MET A 103 11.07 -4.95 -7.40
CA MET A 103 10.25 -5.79 -6.53
C MET A 103 11.00 -7.05 -6.10
N LEU A 104 11.70 -7.73 -7.01
CA LEU A 104 12.50 -8.92 -6.69
C LEU A 104 13.69 -8.59 -5.78
N SER A 105 14.40 -7.47 -6.01
CA SER A 105 15.51 -7.05 -5.15
C SER A 105 15.01 -6.73 -3.74
N MET A 106 13.89 -6.03 -3.62
CA MET A 106 13.25 -5.73 -2.34
C MET A 106 12.87 -6.99 -1.57
N LEU A 107 12.24 -7.98 -2.24
CA LEU A 107 11.90 -9.26 -1.61
C LEU A 107 13.15 -10.01 -1.12
N SER A 108 14.23 -9.98 -1.90
CA SER A 108 15.51 -10.57 -1.50
C SER A 108 16.10 -9.87 -0.27
N ASP A 109 16.05 -8.54 -0.24
CA ASP A 109 16.55 -7.75 0.88
C ASP A 109 15.76 -8.01 2.18
N TRP A 110 14.44 -8.15 2.08
CA TRP A 110 13.58 -8.48 3.22
C TRP A 110 13.83 -9.87 3.76
N LYS A 111 14.07 -10.84 2.86
CA LYS A 111 14.45 -12.20 3.26
C LYS A 111 15.72 -12.19 4.09
N MET A 112 16.71 -11.39 3.68
CA MET A 112 18.01 -11.33 4.37
C MET A 112 17.98 -10.47 5.64
N ASN A 113 17.13 -9.44 5.69
CA ASN A 113 17.12 -8.42 6.75
C ASN A 113 15.71 -8.18 7.32
N ASN A 114 15.15 -9.18 8.00
CA ASN A 114 13.79 -9.14 8.53
C ASN A 114 13.67 -8.42 9.90
N THR A 115 14.07 -7.15 9.95
CA THR A 115 13.94 -6.30 11.15
C THR A 115 12.54 -5.67 11.25
N SER A 116 12.10 -5.33 12.47
CA SER A 116 10.75 -4.77 12.69
C SER A 116 10.47 -3.48 11.92
N GLU A 117 11.46 -2.60 11.79
CA GLU A 117 11.35 -1.38 10.96
C GLU A 117 11.15 -1.71 9.48
N LYS A 118 11.85 -2.73 8.99
CA LYS A 118 11.67 -3.25 7.63
C LYS A 118 10.42 -4.12 7.47
N ARG A 119 9.54 -4.24 8.48
CA ARG A 119 8.22 -4.89 8.34
C ARG A 119 7.09 -3.87 8.15
N LEU A 120 7.33 -2.61 8.49
CA LEU A 120 6.38 -1.51 8.38
C LEU A 120 6.76 -0.69 7.14
N PHE A 121 6.03 -0.90 6.04
CA PHE A 121 6.32 -0.26 4.76
C PHE A 121 5.44 0.94 4.51
N ASN A 122 6.04 2.06 4.13
CA ASN A 122 5.34 3.18 3.49
C ASN A 122 5.17 2.91 1.98
N ILE A 123 4.61 1.75 1.63
CA ILE A 123 4.31 1.36 0.24
C ILE A 123 2.80 1.36 0.06
N ASN A 124 2.33 1.98 -1.02
CA ASN A 124 0.92 1.91 -1.38
C ASN A 124 0.67 0.71 -2.29
N LEU A 125 -0.36 -0.06 -1.95
CA LEU A 125 -0.78 -1.21 -2.75
C LEU A 125 -1.76 -0.76 -3.85
N LEU A 126 -1.47 -1.13 -5.10
CA LEU A 126 -2.34 -0.91 -6.25
C LEU A 126 -2.99 -2.21 -6.70
N LYS A 127 -4.23 -2.14 -7.17
CA LYS A 127 -4.88 -3.24 -7.91
C LYS A 127 -5.67 -2.71 -9.10
N LYS A 128 -5.72 -3.48 -10.19
CA LYS A 128 -6.57 -3.20 -11.35
C LYS A 128 -7.96 -3.79 -11.15
N LYS A 129 -9.02 -3.02 -11.41
CA LYS A 129 -10.42 -3.48 -11.41
C LYS A 129 -11.19 -2.81 -12.54
N MET A 130 -11.79 -3.59 -13.43
CA MET A 130 -12.72 -3.11 -14.47
C MET A 130 -12.21 -1.83 -15.19
N ALA A 131 -10.98 -1.89 -15.70
CA ALA A 131 -10.26 -0.79 -16.38
C ALA A 131 -9.75 0.38 -15.51
N ALA A 132 -10.07 0.44 -14.21
CA ALA A 132 -9.49 1.40 -13.28
C ALA A 132 -8.33 0.80 -12.48
N ILE A 133 -7.38 1.64 -12.07
CA ILE A 133 -6.41 1.28 -11.03
C ILE A 133 -6.87 1.92 -9.73
N MET A 134 -6.91 1.11 -8.69
CA MET A 134 -7.28 1.53 -7.36
C MET A 134 -6.07 1.38 -6.44
N TYR A 135 -5.89 2.32 -5.53
CA TYR A 135 -4.90 2.21 -4.46
C TYR A 135 -5.58 2.05 -3.12
N LEU A 136 -4.91 1.37 -2.20
CA LEU A 136 -5.37 1.17 -0.84
C LEU A 136 -4.90 2.34 0.02
N ARG A 137 -5.85 3.05 0.66
CA ARG A 137 -5.55 4.22 1.49
C ARG A 137 -4.90 3.78 2.79
N ASN A 138 -3.63 4.14 2.99
CA ASN A 138 -2.94 4.10 4.28
C ASN A 138 -3.14 5.46 4.99
N VAL A 139 -3.41 5.46 6.29
CA VAL A 139 -3.50 6.66 7.15
C VAL A 139 -2.18 6.89 7.84
#